data_AF-A0A2E3KB20-F1
#
_entry.id   AF-A0A2E3KB20-F1
#
_cell.length_a   1.000
_cell.length_b   1.000
_cell.length_c   1.000
_cell.angle_alpha   90.00
_cell.angle_beta   90.00
_cell.angle_gamma   90.00
#
_symmetry.space_group_name_H-M   'P 1'
#
loop_
_entity.id
_entity.type
_entity.pdbx_description
1 polymer ?
#
loop_
_entity_poly.entity_id
_entity_poly.type
_entity_poly.pdbx_seq_one_letter_code
_entity_poly.pdbx_strand_id
1 'polypeptide(L)'
;AFTAKNGGINQRVWLLPNKGQEFLDILEIDVMYEAVSHVLGEEFQLSSFSSNIAKPGGSKMNLHTDQWWAPEPTRPGRRNLPVGSMTRSNFDFDPDRIEPPIAIAPAACSNAIFMLNDFTNANGGTRLVPKSHMMGRHPDPIRDKDIKTVAAEGPAGTAIITDGRVWHGTGSNRTNHDRVGMLLTFCGPQYRPQVNYTIALDQEVLSKVTDRQKTMFGLKVWWGYGRTGHPSVEFVNPIEKGLGVLTPNKRRRGRYNV
;
A
#
# COMPACT_ATOMS: atom_id res chain seq x y z
N ALA A 1 -7.46 11.54 -20.17
CA ALA A 1 -6.65 10.52 -20.89
C ALA A 1 -5.22 10.54 -20.35
N PHE A 2 -4.59 9.39 -20.14
CA PHE A 2 -3.16 9.33 -19.82
C PHE A 2 -2.38 9.85 -21.03
N THR A 3 -1.78 11.03 -20.89
CA THR A 3 -0.83 11.58 -21.87
C THR A 3 0.58 11.30 -21.37
N ALA A 4 1.58 11.31 -22.25
CA ALA A 4 2.98 11.15 -21.88
C ALA A 4 3.43 12.11 -20.75
N LYS A 5 2.74 13.25 -20.61
CA LYS A 5 2.94 14.27 -19.58
C LYS A 5 2.55 13.83 -18.15
N ASN A 6 1.71 12.80 -17.99
CA ASN A 6 1.09 12.43 -16.70
C ASN A 6 1.46 11.02 -16.18
N GLY A 7 2.60 10.45 -16.61
CA GLY A 7 3.04 9.13 -16.14
C GLY A 7 3.79 8.27 -17.17
N GLY A 8 4.18 8.86 -18.29
CA GLY A 8 4.76 8.13 -19.42
C GLY A 8 3.70 7.38 -20.23
N ILE A 9 4.16 6.45 -21.05
CA ILE A 9 3.29 5.57 -21.86
C ILE A 9 2.64 4.45 -21.02
N ASN A 10 3.09 4.25 -19.78
CA ASN A 10 2.60 3.19 -18.90
C ASN A 10 1.16 3.49 -18.45
N GLN A 11 0.36 2.43 -18.33
CA GLN A 11 -1.05 2.52 -17.95
C GLN A 11 -1.27 1.89 -16.59
N ARG A 12 -2.17 2.48 -15.79
CA ARG A 12 -2.63 1.89 -14.53
C ARG A 12 -4.13 1.62 -14.56
N VAL A 13 -4.50 0.48 -13.99
CA VAL A 13 -5.89 0.09 -13.75
C VAL A 13 -6.10 0.06 -12.25
N TRP A 14 -6.98 0.92 -11.75
CA TRP A 14 -7.20 1.13 -10.32
C TRP A 14 -8.44 0.39 -9.83
N LEU A 15 -8.49 0.12 -8.52
CA LEU A 15 -9.66 -0.46 -7.86
C LEU A 15 -10.07 -1.79 -8.51
N LEU A 16 -9.11 -2.71 -8.60
CA LEU A 16 -9.34 -4.05 -9.17
C LEU A 16 -10.45 -4.86 -8.47
N PRO A 17 -10.69 -4.73 -7.15
CA PRO A 17 -11.80 -5.44 -6.49
C PRO A 17 -13.19 -5.20 -7.12
N ASN A 18 -13.43 -4.06 -7.77
CA ASN A 18 -14.70 -3.78 -8.46
C ASN A 18 -14.74 -4.32 -9.91
N LYS A 19 -13.70 -5.02 -10.37
CA LYS A 19 -13.55 -5.37 -11.79
C LYS A 19 -13.78 -6.84 -12.12
N GLY A 20 -13.89 -7.69 -11.10
CA GLY A 20 -14.06 -9.12 -11.31
C GLY A 20 -13.87 -9.91 -10.02
N GLN A 21 -14.49 -11.09 -9.98
CA GLN A 21 -14.39 -12.02 -8.85
C GLN A 21 -12.97 -12.53 -8.68
N GLU A 22 -12.23 -12.71 -9.78
CA GLU A 22 -10.85 -13.16 -9.80
C GLU A 22 -9.93 -12.29 -8.92
N PHE A 23 -10.21 -10.98 -8.82
CA PHE A 23 -9.44 -10.07 -7.97
C PHE A 23 -9.76 -10.26 -6.49
N LEU A 24 -10.99 -10.65 -6.15
CA LEU A 24 -11.36 -11.00 -4.78
C LEU A 24 -10.75 -12.35 -4.39
N ASP A 25 -10.71 -13.31 -5.32
CA ASP A 25 -10.14 -14.64 -5.10
C ASP A 25 -8.64 -14.58 -4.78
N ILE A 26 -7.90 -13.63 -5.37
CA ILE A 26 -6.49 -13.38 -5.06
C ILE A 26 -6.28 -13.02 -3.57
N LEU A 27 -7.25 -12.34 -2.95
CA LEU A 27 -7.18 -11.97 -1.52
C LEU A 27 -7.34 -13.18 -0.59
N GLU A 28 -7.75 -14.33 -1.13
CA GLU A 28 -7.91 -15.60 -0.41
C GLU A 28 -6.73 -16.57 -0.58
N ILE A 29 -5.67 -16.16 -1.28
CA ILE A 29 -4.47 -16.98 -1.44
C ILE A 29 -3.73 -17.07 -0.09
N ASP A 30 -3.79 -18.23 0.56
CA ASP A 30 -3.25 -18.44 1.91
C ASP A 30 -1.74 -18.18 1.99
N VAL A 31 -0.94 -18.66 1.04
CA VAL A 31 0.51 -18.43 1.05
C VAL A 31 0.88 -16.95 0.98
N MET A 32 0.07 -16.14 0.27
CA MET A 32 0.26 -14.69 0.25
C MET A 32 -0.12 -14.08 1.59
N TYR A 33 -1.27 -14.50 2.14
CA TYR A 33 -1.75 -14.04 3.43
C TYR A 33 -0.71 -14.32 4.53
N GLU A 34 -0.21 -15.54 4.63
CA GLU A 34 0.81 -15.97 5.61
C GLU A 34 2.12 -15.17 5.46
N ALA A 35 2.60 -14.98 4.24
CA ALA A 35 3.81 -14.21 4.00
C ALA A 35 3.64 -12.73 4.37
N VAL A 36 2.47 -12.13 4.13
CA VAL A 36 2.16 -10.76 4.56
C VAL A 36 1.99 -10.69 6.08
N SER A 37 1.33 -11.67 6.70
CA SER A 37 1.21 -11.80 8.16
C SER A 37 2.57 -11.90 8.84
N HIS A 38 3.52 -12.60 8.23
CA HIS A 38 4.89 -12.67 8.77
C HIS A 38 5.55 -11.28 8.87
N VAL A 39 5.22 -10.36 7.96
CA VAL A 39 5.77 -9.00 7.93
C VAL A 39 4.99 -8.04 8.82
N LEU A 40 3.66 -8.10 8.80
CA LEU A 40 2.78 -7.09 9.41
C LEU A 40 2.08 -7.55 10.69
N GLY A 41 2.13 -8.84 11.01
CA GLY A 41 1.42 -9.46 12.13
C GLY A 41 0.05 -10.02 11.77
N GLU A 42 -0.76 -10.28 12.80
CA GLU A 42 -2.05 -10.96 12.68
C GLU A 42 -3.13 -10.11 12.01
N GLU A 43 -3.02 -8.78 12.10
CA GLU A 43 -4.01 -7.84 11.59
C GLU A 43 -3.35 -6.89 10.59
N PHE A 44 -3.87 -6.84 9.37
CA PHE A 44 -3.45 -5.89 8.34
C PHE A 44 -4.60 -5.61 7.36
N GLN A 45 -4.46 -4.52 6.61
CA GLN A 45 -5.42 -4.13 5.59
C GLN A 45 -4.73 -3.80 4.27
N LEU A 46 -5.52 -3.79 3.21
CA LEU A 46 -5.10 -3.41 1.86
C LEU A 46 -5.05 -1.89 1.77
N SER A 47 -3.86 -1.36 1.49
CA SER A 47 -3.67 0.06 1.20
C SER A 47 -4.09 0.39 -0.23
N SER A 48 -3.74 -0.47 -1.19
CA SER A 48 -4.11 -0.31 -2.60
C SER A 48 -4.08 -1.64 -3.36
N PHE A 49 -4.89 -1.73 -4.42
CA PHE A 49 -4.96 -2.87 -5.32
C PHE A 49 -5.19 -2.39 -6.76
N SER A 50 -4.15 -2.51 -7.57
CA SER A 50 -4.10 -1.97 -8.93
C SER A 50 -3.30 -2.85 -9.87
N SER A 51 -3.41 -2.61 -11.16
CA SER A 51 -2.51 -3.18 -12.17
C SER A 51 -1.69 -2.06 -12.81
N ASN A 52 -0.41 -2.37 -13.08
CA ASN A 52 0.50 -1.51 -13.81
C ASN A 52 0.95 -2.22 -15.10
N ILE A 53 0.70 -1.57 -16.22
CA ILE A 53 1.03 -2.04 -17.56
C ILE A 53 2.21 -1.23 -18.06
N ALA A 54 3.39 -1.84 -18.06
CA ALA A 54 4.61 -1.26 -18.61
C ALA A 54 4.62 -1.46 -20.13
N LYS A 55 4.40 -0.38 -20.88
CA LYS A 55 4.33 -0.41 -22.35
C LYS A 55 5.74 -0.47 -22.98
N PRO A 56 5.87 -0.97 -24.22
CA PRO A 56 7.10 -0.90 -25.01
C PRO A 56 7.73 0.50 -25.06
N GLY A 57 9.00 0.63 -24.68
CA GLY A 57 9.70 1.93 -24.60
C GLY A 57 9.51 2.67 -23.28
N GLY A 58 8.87 2.05 -22.28
CA GLY A 58 8.67 2.64 -20.96
C GLY A 58 9.99 2.82 -20.22
N SER A 59 10.17 3.98 -19.59
CA SER A 59 11.37 4.30 -18.80
C SER A 59 11.36 3.63 -17.42
N LYS A 60 12.56 3.31 -16.94
CA LYS A 60 12.78 2.86 -15.55
C LYS A 60 12.30 3.92 -14.56
N MET A 61 11.61 3.46 -13.51
CA MET A 61 11.25 4.31 -12.37
C MET A 61 12.45 4.56 -11.46
N ASN A 62 12.47 5.73 -10.82
CA ASN A 62 13.37 5.97 -9.69
C ASN A 62 13.12 4.95 -8.58
N LEU A 63 14.18 4.59 -7.87
CA LEU A 63 14.07 3.75 -6.68
C LEU A 63 13.26 4.49 -5.62
N HIS A 64 12.36 3.76 -4.97
CA HIS A 64 11.53 4.28 -3.89
C HIS A 64 11.17 3.15 -2.91
N THR A 65 10.61 3.55 -1.77
CA THR A 65 9.92 2.67 -0.82
C THR A 65 8.42 2.98 -0.89
N ASP A 66 7.57 1.99 -0.60
CA ASP A 66 6.13 2.26 -0.46
C ASP A 66 5.76 2.64 0.97
N GLN A 67 6.65 2.40 1.92
CA GLN A 67 6.62 2.95 3.27
C GLN A 67 7.21 4.37 3.33
N TRP A 68 7.01 5.19 2.31
CA TRP A 68 7.63 6.51 2.22
C TRP A 68 7.09 7.52 3.24
N TRP A 69 5.90 7.26 3.77
CA TRP A 69 5.21 8.12 4.73
C TRP A 69 5.60 7.81 6.18
N ALA A 70 6.37 6.75 6.44
CA ALA A 70 6.86 6.47 7.79
C ALA A 70 8.16 7.25 8.01
N PRO A 71 8.26 8.09 9.05
CA PRO A 71 9.48 8.83 9.31
C PRO A 71 10.64 7.88 9.65
N GLU A 72 11.84 8.25 9.24
CA GLU A 72 13.05 7.55 9.62
C GLU A 72 13.30 7.66 11.13
N PRO A 73 13.95 6.66 11.78
CA PRO A 73 14.44 6.83 13.13
C PRO A 73 15.36 8.05 13.22
N THR A 74 15.18 8.85 14.27
CA THR A 74 15.83 10.15 14.44
C THR A 74 16.43 10.28 15.83
N ARG A 75 17.38 11.20 16.00
CA ARG A 75 18.08 11.43 17.27
C ARG A 75 17.25 12.32 18.21
N PRO A 76 17.37 12.14 19.54
CA PRO A 76 16.76 13.04 20.51
C PRO A 76 17.12 14.50 20.25
N GLY A 77 16.15 15.41 20.42
CA GLY A 77 16.34 16.86 20.26
C GLY A 77 16.31 17.37 18.82
N ARG A 78 16.35 16.51 17.79
CA ARG A 78 16.15 16.95 16.40
C ARG A 78 14.67 17.33 16.17
N ARG A 79 14.45 18.49 15.55
CA ARG A 79 13.13 18.87 15.03
C ARG A 79 12.90 18.17 13.69
N ASN A 80 12.05 17.15 13.69
CA ASN A 80 11.68 16.42 12.48
C ASN A 80 10.69 17.22 11.63
N LEU A 81 10.63 16.94 10.32
CA LEU A 81 9.54 17.38 9.46
C LEU A 81 8.23 16.80 10.01
N PRO A 82 7.20 17.64 10.30
CA PRO A 82 5.92 17.15 10.77
C PRO A 82 5.32 16.13 9.80
N VAL A 83 4.82 15.00 10.30
CA VAL A 83 4.43 13.87 9.46
C VAL A 83 3.34 14.21 8.43
N GLY A 84 2.44 15.14 8.75
CA GLY A 84 1.41 15.62 7.81
C GLY A 84 1.94 16.50 6.68
N SER A 85 3.20 16.95 6.74
CA SER A 85 3.86 17.73 5.70
C SER A 85 4.71 16.88 4.74
N MET A 86 4.79 15.57 4.99
CA MET A 86 5.55 14.66 4.12
C MET A 86 4.84 14.42 2.79
N THR A 87 5.62 14.35 1.72
CA THR A 87 5.19 13.97 0.37
C THR A 87 6.19 12.97 -0.22
N ARG A 88 5.86 12.38 -1.38
CA ARG A 88 6.78 11.48 -2.10
C ARG A 88 8.11 12.12 -2.49
N SER A 89 8.19 13.45 -2.56
CA SER A 89 9.42 14.20 -2.89
C SER A 89 9.96 15.04 -1.72
N ASN A 90 9.24 15.08 -0.59
CA ASN A 90 9.63 15.83 0.61
C ASN A 90 9.34 14.97 1.84
N PHE A 91 10.30 14.16 2.26
CA PHE A 91 10.20 13.29 3.42
C PHE A 91 11.23 13.71 4.47
N ASP A 92 10.99 13.33 5.73
CA ASP A 92 11.91 13.66 6.81
C ASP A 92 13.22 12.88 6.65
N PHE A 93 14.35 13.58 6.62
CA PHE A 93 15.69 12.98 6.68
C PHE A 93 16.62 13.88 7.51
N ASP A 94 17.59 13.31 8.22
CA ASP A 94 18.57 14.06 9.01
C ASP A 94 19.74 14.51 8.11
N PRO A 95 19.83 15.81 7.71
CA PRO A 95 20.86 16.27 6.78
C PRO A 95 22.27 16.25 7.40
N ASP A 96 22.35 16.29 8.73
CA ASP A 96 23.63 16.27 9.45
C ASP A 96 24.12 14.83 9.70
N ARG A 97 23.39 13.82 9.20
CA ARG A 97 23.73 12.41 9.39
C ARG A 97 24.85 12.00 8.45
N ILE A 98 26.04 11.86 9.01
CA ILE A 98 27.24 11.40 8.29
C ILE A 98 27.26 9.86 8.23
N GLU A 99 27.01 9.20 9.36
CA GLU A 99 27.06 7.74 9.48
C GLU A 99 25.76 7.05 9.07
N PRO A 100 25.80 5.77 8.64
CA PRO A 100 24.60 4.98 8.39
C PRO A 100 23.66 4.94 9.62
N PRO A 101 22.33 4.91 9.42
CA PRO A 101 21.38 4.77 10.51
C PRO A 101 21.63 3.49 11.32
N ILE A 102 21.70 3.63 12.64
CA ILE A 102 21.89 2.50 13.57
C ILE A 102 20.56 1.77 13.83
N ALA A 103 19.45 2.48 13.68
CA ALA A 103 18.10 1.98 13.88
C ALA A 103 17.34 1.95 12.57
N ILE A 104 16.38 1.02 12.47
CA ILE A 104 15.54 0.83 11.30
C ILE A 104 14.08 0.92 11.79
N ALA A 105 13.26 1.74 11.13
CA ALA A 105 11.83 1.80 11.44
C ALA A 105 11.18 0.44 11.16
N PRO A 106 10.26 -0.08 12.01
CA PRO A 106 9.57 -1.34 11.76
C PRO A 106 8.88 -1.39 10.39
N ALA A 107 8.67 -2.60 9.87
CA ALA A 107 7.84 -2.80 8.70
C ALA A 107 6.39 -2.42 9.05
N ALA A 108 5.84 -1.53 8.24
CA ALA A 108 4.49 -1.01 8.38
C ALA A 108 3.66 -1.23 7.10
N CYS A 109 4.35 -1.58 6.01
CA CYS A 109 3.79 -2.00 4.73
C CYS A 109 4.44 -3.29 4.24
N SER A 110 3.69 -4.04 3.44
CA SER A 110 4.19 -5.16 2.63
C SER A 110 3.55 -5.08 1.25
N ASN A 111 4.25 -5.51 0.21
CA ASN A 111 3.74 -5.56 -1.15
C ASN A 111 3.69 -6.99 -1.65
N ALA A 112 2.65 -7.34 -2.41
CA ALA A 112 2.62 -8.51 -3.27
C ALA A 112 2.46 -8.05 -4.72
N ILE A 113 3.41 -8.44 -5.57
CA ILE A 113 3.44 -8.11 -7.00
C ILE A 113 3.31 -9.41 -7.78
N PHE A 114 2.13 -9.63 -8.34
CA PHE A 114 1.84 -10.77 -9.21
C PHE A 114 2.22 -10.45 -10.66
N MET A 115 2.89 -11.41 -11.30
CA MET A 115 3.26 -11.39 -12.71
C MET A 115 2.09 -11.95 -13.51
N LEU A 116 1.31 -11.10 -14.20
CA LEU A 116 0.21 -11.58 -15.06
C LEU A 116 0.70 -12.10 -16.41
N ASN A 117 1.93 -11.72 -16.78
CA ASN A 117 2.74 -12.34 -17.81
C ASN A 117 4.18 -12.46 -17.32
N ASP A 118 5.02 -13.17 -18.06
CA ASP A 118 6.42 -13.38 -17.68
C ASP A 118 7.13 -12.05 -17.41
N PHE A 119 7.85 -11.96 -16.30
CA PHE A 119 8.76 -10.84 -16.05
C PHE A 119 10.18 -11.24 -16.42
N THR A 120 10.83 -10.35 -17.15
CA THR A 120 12.25 -10.47 -17.50
C THR A 120 12.94 -9.12 -17.29
N ASN A 121 14.26 -9.13 -17.20
CA ASN A 121 15.06 -7.91 -17.18
C ASN A 121 14.86 -7.08 -18.47
N ALA A 122 14.53 -7.73 -19.59
CA ALA A 122 14.32 -7.09 -20.88
C ALA A 122 12.98 -6.34 -20.94
N ASN A 123 11.89 -6.95 -20.47
CA ASN A 123 10.55 -6.36 -20.53
C ASN A 123 10.20 -5.45 -19.34
N GLY A 124 11.21 -5.12 -18.53
CA GLY A 124 11.06 -4.17 -17.43
C GLY A 124 10.56 -4.80 -16.14
N GLY A 125 10.87 -6.07 -15.87
CA GLY A 125 10.69 -6.71 -14.56
C GLY A 125 11.11 -5.81 -13.40
N THR A 126 10.40 -5.91 -12.27
CA THR A 126 10.56 -4.99 -11.14
C THR A 126 12.00 -5.01 -10.65
N ARG A 127 12.62 -3.83 -10.54
CA ARG A 127 13.97 -3.67 -10.02
C ARG A 127 13.91 -3.64 -8.51
N LEU A 128 14.81 -4.39 -7.87
CA LEU A 128 14.94 -4.48 -6.41
C LEU A 128 16.38 -4.18 -6.02
N VAL A 129 16.59 -3.57 -4.84
CA VAL A 129 17.89 -3.55 -4.16
C VAL A 129 17.82 -4.53 -2.99
N PRO A 130 18.43 -5.73 -3.10
CA PRO A 130 18.44 -6.68 -2.01
C PRO A 130 19.01 -6.07 -0.72
N LYS A 131 18.42 -6.42 0.42
CA LYS A 131 18.80 -5.91 1.77
C LYS A 131 18.63 -4.41 2.01
N SER A 132 18.08 -3.63 1.08
CA SER A 132 17.96 -2.16 1.29
C SER A 132 17.00 -1.77 2.42
N HIS A 133 16.04 -2.63 2.77
CA HIS A 133 15.19 -2.45 3.96
C HIS A 133 15.99 -2.43 5.28
N MET A 134 17.24 -2.91 5.27
CA MET A 134 18.15 -2.88 6.41
C MET A 134 19.01 -1.60 6.47
N MET A 135 18.89 -0.70 5.49
CA MET A 135 19.70 0.53 5.45
C MET A 135 19.15 1.65 6.33
N GLY A 136 17.93 1.49 6.89
CA GLY A 136 17.33 2.45 7.81
C GLY A 136 16.99 3.82 7.22
N ARG A 137 17.03 3.95 5.89
CA ARG A 137 16.78 5.20 5.17
C ARG A 137 16.13 5.00 3.80
N HIS A 138 15.68 6.10 3.24
CA HIS A 138 15.18 6.18 1.86
C HIS A 138 16.32 6.18 0.83
N PRO A 139 16.04 5.79 -0.43
CA PRO A 139 17.00 5.93 -1.52
C PRO A 139 17.30 7.41 -1.78
N ASP A 140 18.59 7.73 -1.95
CA ASP A 140 19.07 9.06 -2.27
C ASP A 140 19.60 9.07 -3.71
N PRO A 141 19.04 9.89 -4.63
CA PRO A 141 19.44 9.89 -6.04
C PRO A 141 20.91 10.23 -6.30
N ILE A 142 21.57 10.97 -5.41
CA ILE A 142 22.96 11.40 -5.55
C ILE A 142 23.89 10.33 -4.96
N ARG A 143 23.63 9.94 -3.72
CA ARG A 143 24.45 8.97 -2.98
C ARG A 143 24.36 7.56 -3.57
N ASP A 144 23.18 7.17 -4.04
CA ASP A 144 22.90 5.81 -4.51
C ASP A 144 22.87 5.69 -6.04
N LYS A 145 23.41 6.67 -6.77
CA LYS A 145 23.39 6.69 -8.25
C LYS A 145 23.96 5.41 -8.88
N ASP A 146 24.95 4.80 -8.24
CA ASP A 146 25.67 3.61 -8.72
C ASP A 146 25.16 2.30 -8.08
N ILE A 147 24.10 2.37 -7.25
CA ILE A 147 23.60 1.21 -6.53
C ILE A 147 23.12 0.13 -7.51
N LYS A 148 23.57 -1.10 -7.29
CA LYS A 148 23.17 -2.22 -8.12
C LYS A 148 21.77 -2.66 -7.76
N THR A 149 21.00 -3.00 -8.80
CA THR A 149 19.67 -3.56 -8.67
C THR A 149 19.63 -4.91 -9.35
N VAL A 150 18.73 -5.78 -8.93
CA VAL A 150 18.37 -7.03 -9.62
C VAL A 150 16.99 -6.88 -10.24
N ALA A 151 16.74 -7.50 -11.39
CA ALA A 151 15.37 -7.67 -11.90
C ALA A 151 14.74 -8.85 -11.18
N ALA A 152 13.50 -8.70 -10.77
CA ALA A 152 12.68 -9.83 -10.42
C ALA A 152 12.11 -10.43 -11.71
N GLU A 153 12.50 -11.68 -11.97
CA GLU A 153 12.17 -12.42 -13.18
C GLU A 153 11.46 -13.72 -12.80
N GLY A 154 10.51 -14.15 -13.63
CA GLY A 154 9.70 -15.33 -13.37
C GLY A 154 8.57 -15.48 -14.38
N PRO A 155 8.00 -16.69 -14.50
CA PRO A 155 6.86 -16.93 -15.38
C PRO A 155 5.58 -16.27 -14.85
N ALA A 156 4.60 -16.08 -15.74
CA ALA A 156 3.25 -15.70 -15.38
C ALA A 156 2.67 -16.57 -14.25
N GLY A 157 1.94 -15.97 -13.32
CA GLY A 157 1.43 -16.62 -12.10
C GLY A 157 2.38 -16.57 -10.91
N THR A 158 3.63 -16.13 -11.10
CA THR A 158 4.57 -15.90 -9.99
C THR A 158 4.22 -14.63 -9.23
N ALA A 159 4.43 -14.63 -7.90
CA ALA A 159 4.33 -13.44 -7.07
C ALA A 159 5.65 -13.14 -6.37
N ILE A 160 5.98 -11.85 -6.25
CA ILE A 160 7.05 -11.37 -5.39
C ILE A 160 6.41 -10.70 -4.20
N ILE A 161 6.79 -11.11 -2.99
CA ILE A 161 6.32 -10.49 -1.74
C ILE A 161 7.50 -9.79 -1.09
N THR A 162 7.33 -8.51 -0.74
CA THR A 162 8.42 -7.69 -0.18
C THR A 162 7.94 -6.86 1.00
N ASP A 163 8.82 -6.71 1.98
CA ASP A 163 8.77 -5.61 2.93
C ASP A 163 8.69 -4.24 2.21
N GLY A 164 7.80 -3.35 2.66
CA GLY A 164 7.55 -2.05 2.04
C GLY A 164 8.72 -1.06 2.09
N ARG A 165 9.77 -1.35 2.86
CA ARG A 165 11.04 -0.61 2.93
C ARG A 165 12.05 -1.04 1.87
N VAL A 166 11.82 -2.16 1.17
CA VAL A 166 12.69 -2.58 0.07
C VAL A 166 12.63 -1.56 -1.06
N TRP A 167 13.80 -1.11 -1.50
CA TRP A 167 13.93 -0.12 -2.54
C TRP A 167 13.67 -0.80 -3.86
N HIS A 168 12.72 -0.26 -4.60
CA HIS A 168 12.28 -0.88 -5.83
C HIS A 168 11.78 0.14 -6.84
N GLY A 169 11.53 -0.33 -8.06
CA GLY A 169 10.93 0.46 -9.13
C GLY A 169 10.69 -0.38 -10.37
N THR A 170 9.73 0.01 -11.20
CA THR A 170 9.50 -0.66 -12.50
C THR A 170 10.73 -0.50 -13.39
N GLY A 171 11.19 -1.59 -14.02
CA GLY A 171 12.31 -1.55 -14.96
C GLY A 171 11.91 -0.96 -16.32
N SER A 172 12.89 -0.59 -17.15
CA SER A 172 12.59 -0.15 -18.52
C SER A 172 12.14 -1.32 -19.37
N ASN A 173 10.99 -1.21 -20.02
CA ASN A 173 10.52 -2.21 -20.99
C ASN A 173 11.16 -1.92 -22.35
N ARG A 174 12.13 -2.76 -22.73
CA ARG A 174 12.89 -2.66 -23.99
C ARG A 174 12.39 -3.64 -25.05
N THR A 175 11.25 -4.30 -24.80
CA THR A 175 10.64 -5.25 -25.72
C THR A 175 9.50 -4.59 -26.50
N ASN A 176 8.85 -5.36 -27.38
CA ASN A 176 7.72 -4.96 -28.21
C ASN A 176 6.35 -5.40 -27.65
N HIS A 177 6.30 -5.92 -26.41
CA HIS A 177 5.07 -6.36 -25.76
C HIS A 177 4.89 -5.67 -24.40
N ASP A 178 3.64 -5.59 -23.95
CA ASP A 178 3.30 -5.07 -22.64
C ASP A 178 3.76 -6.03 -21.53
N ARG A 179 4.24 -5.48 -20.42
CA ARG A 179 4.48 -6.23 -19.17
C ARG A 179 3.41 -5.84 -18.17
N VAL A 180 2.64 -6.81 -17.68
CA VAL A 180 1.47 -6.56 -16.83
C VAL A 180 1.72 -7.11 -15.43
N GLY A 181 1.86 -6.18 -14.47
CA GLY A 181 1.97 -6.52 -13.06
C GLY A 181 0.71 -6.15 -12.33
N MET A 182 0.27 -7.02 -11.42
CA MET A 182 -0.80 -6.72 -10.47
C MET A 182 -0.19 -6.48 -9.09
N LEU A 183 -0.53 -5.34 -8.49
CA LEU A 183 0.12 -4.79 -7.31
C LEU A 183 -0.89 -4.68 -6.17
N LEU A 184 -0.60 -5.38 -5.10
CA LEU A 184 -1.27 -5.26 -3.82
C LEU A 184 -0.28 -4.66 -2.83
N THR A 185 -0.66 -3.56 -2.19
CA THR A 185 0.08 -2.98 -1.07
C THR A 185 -0.77 -3.15 0.16
N PHE A 186 -0.22 -3.78 1.19
CA PHE A 186 -0.81 -3.95 2.50
C PHE A 186 -0.15 -3.00 3.51
N CYS A 187 -0.88 -2.63 4.55
CA CYS A 187 -0.37 -1.86 5.67
C CYS A 187 -1.02 -2.27 6.98
N GLY A 188 -0.38 -1.93 8.10
CA GLY A 188 -0.99 -2.11 9.41
C GLY A 188 -2.34 -1.38 9.56
N PRO A 189 -3.23 -1.86 10.46
CA PRO A 189 -4.58 -1.34 10.65
C PRO A 189 -4.62 0.13 11.14
N GLN A 190 -3.54 0.59 11.78
CA GLN A 190 -3.39 1.97 12.25
C GLN A 190 -3.16 3.00 11.12
N TYR A 191 -2.80 2.55 9.91
CA TYR A 191 -2.47 3.43 8.80
C TYR A 191 -3.66 3.65 7.88
N ARG A 192 -3.77 4.87 7.33
CA ARG A 192 -4.79 5.18 6.33
C ARG A 192 -4.42 4.55 4.98
N PRO A 193 -5.29 3.72 4.38
CA PRO A 193 -5.11 3.21 3.02
C PRO A 193 -5.02 4.31 1.95
N GLN A 194 -4.34 4.04 0.83
CA GLN A 194 -4.41 4.92 -0.35
C GLN A 194 -5.80 4.93 -0.97
N VAL A 195 -6.47 3.77 -0.97
CA VAL A 195 -7.86 3.63 -1.43
C VAL A 195 -8.78 3.56 -0.22
N ASN A 196 -9.78 4.44 -0.17
CA ASN A 196 -10.82 4.34 0.84
C ASN A 196 -11.87 3.29 0.45
N TYR A 197 -11.58 2.01 0.71
CA TYR A 197 -12.44 0.89 0.30
C TYR A 197 -13.85 0.94 0.90
N THR A 198 -14.02 1.52 2.09
CA THR A 198 -15.33 1.69 2.73
C THR A 198 -16.32 2.54 1.92
N ILE A 199 -15.81 3.36 0.98
CA ILE A 199 -16.60 4.20 0.07
C ILE A 199 -16.43 3.76 -1.38
N ALA A 200 -15.25 3.27 -1.76
CA ALA A 200 -14.91 2.99 -3.15
C ALA A 200 -15.49 1.67 -3.68
N LEU A 201 -15.73 0.68 -2.80
CA LEU A 201 -16.27 -0.60 -3.24
C LEU A 201 -17.74 -0.49 -3.62
N ASP A 202 -18.12 -1.16 -4.70
CA ASP A 202 -19.52 -1.23 -5.11
C ASP A 202 -20.32 -2.02 -4.06
N GLN A 203 -21.58 -1.64 -3.85
CA GLN A 203 -22.47 -2.34 -2.88
C GLN A 203 -22.59 -3.83 -3.20
N GLU A 204 -22.61 -4.17 -4.49
CA GLU A 204 -22.64 -5.55 -4.93
C GLU A 204 -21.41 -6.31 -4.43
N VAL A 205 -20.20 -5.77 -4.57
CA VAL A 205 -18.96 -6.37 -4.03
C VAL A 205 -19.03 -6.47 -2.50
N LEU A 206 -19.38 -5.38 -1.81
CA LEU A 206 -19.48 -5.36 -0.35
C LEU A 206 -20.45 -6.40 0.22
N SER A 207 -21.50 -6.75 -0.53
CA SER A 207 -22.50 -7.74 -0.08
C SER A 207 -22.00 -9.19 -0.06
N LYS A 208 -20.91 -9.50 -0.76
CA LYS A 208 -20.40 -10.88 -0.97
C LYS A 208 -19.00 -11.13 -0.42
N VAL A 209 -18.31 -10.10 0.07
CA VAL A 209 -16.96 -10.26 0.60
C VAL A 209 -16.92 -11.11 1.87
N THR A 210 -15.91 -11.97 1.97
CA THR A 210 -15.63 -12.79 3.16
C THR A 210 -15.16 -11.92 4.32
N ASP A 211 -15.10 -12.46 5.54
CA ASP A 211 -14.59 -11.72 6.70
C ASP A 211 -13.08 -11.40 6.56
N ARG A 212 -12.31 -12.26 5.89
CA ARG A 212 -10.91 -11.97 5.53
C ARG A 212 -10.84 -10.77 4.59
N GLN A 213 -11.65 -10.76 3.54
CA GLN A 213 -11.73 -9.64 2.60
C GLN A 213 -12.24 -8.36 3.27
N LYS A 214 -13.24 -8.43 4.15
CA LYS A 214 -13.70 -7.29 4.96
C LYS A 214 -12.57 -6.71 5.80
N THR A 215 -11.77 -7.56 6.44
CA THR A 215 -10.56 -7.15 7.17
C THR A 215 -9.59 -6.43 6.24
N MET A 216 -9.29 -7.01 5.08
CA MET A 216 -8.42 -6.38 4.07
C MET A 216 -8.99 -5.05 3.54
N PHE A 217 -10.29 -4.90 3.43
CA PHE A 217 -10.92 -3.65 2.99
C PHE A 217 -11.09 -2.61 4.11
N GLY A 218 -10.52 -2.86 5.29
CA GLY A 218 -10.55 -1.92 6.42
C GLY A 218 -11.93 -1.79 7.06
N LEU A 219 -12.80 -2.80 6.89
CA LEU A 219 -14.12 -2.82 7.54
C LEU A 219 -14.04 -3.38 8.97
N LYS A 220 -12.98 -4.11 9.33
CA LYS A 220 -12.80 -4.62 10.69
C LYS A 220 -12.43 -3.49 11.63
N VAL A 221 -13.10 -3.40 12.77
CA VAL A 221 -12.73 -2.49 13.86
C VAL A 221 -11.50 -3.04 14.56
N TRP A 222 -10.44 -2.25 14.61
CA TRP A 222 -9.18 -2.63 15.26
C TRP A 222 -8.90 -1.73 16.46
N TRP A 223 -9.03 -2.25 17.68
CA TRP A 223 -8.84 -1.50 18.93
C TRP A 223 -9.57 -0.15 18.98
N GLY A 224 -10.75 -0.09 18.37
CA GLY A 224 -11.59 1.11 18.29
C GLY A 224 -11.32 2.02 17.08
N TYR A 225 -10.24 1.81 16.33
CA TYR A 225 -10.01 2.45 15.04
C TYR A 225 -11.01 1.90 14.01
N GLY A 226 -11.51 2.78 13.15
CA GLY A 226 -12.49 2.43 12.11
C GLY A 226 -13.96 2.39 12.55
N ARG A 227 -14.28 2.63 13.84
CA ARG A 227 -15.68 2.64 14.33
C ARG A 227 -16.55 3.73 13.67
N THR A 228 -17.82 3.40 13.44
CA THR A 228 -18.85 4.29 12.87
C THR A 228 -19.88 4.78 13.90
N GLY A 229 -19.57 4.65 15.20
CA GLY A 229 -20.44 5.08 16.31
C GLY A 229 -21.08 3.94 17.10
N HIS A 230 -21.09 2.71 16.55
CA HIS A 230 -21.46 1.52 17.31
C HIS A 230 -20.23 1.00 18.11
N PRO A 231 -20.30 0.87 19.46
CA PRO A 231 -19.11 0.64 20.28
C PRO A 231 -18.54 -0.78 20.19
N SER A 232 -19.33 -1.76 19.74
CA SER A 232 -18.98 -3.19 19.82
C SER A 232 -19.10 -3.98 18.51
N VAL A 233 -19.26 -3.33 17.35
CA VAL A 233 -19.27 -4.07 16.08
C VAL A 233 -17.86 -4.56 15.76
N GLU A 234 -17.76 -5.80 15.27
CA GLU A 234 -16.51 -6.35 14.75
C GLU A 234 -16.21 -5.80 13.36
N PHE A 235 -17.20 -5.80 12.46
CA PHE A 235 -17.12 -5.19 11.14
C PHE A 235 -18.11 -4.04 11.02
N VAL A 236 -17.66 -2.91 10.46
CA VAL A 236 -18.55 -1.80 10.13
C VAL A 236 -19.33 -2.10 8.86
N ASN A 237 -20.58 -1.65 8.82
CA ASN A 237 -21.43 -1.71 7.64
C ASN A 237 -21.60 -0.29 7.07
N PRO A 238 -21.01 0.04 5.91
CA PRO A 238 -21.12 1.37 5.31
C PRO A 238 -22.55 1.79 4.94
N ILE A 239 -23.49 0.83 4.85
CA ILE A 239 -24.89 1.08 4.49
C ILE A 239 -25.74 1.39 5.74
N GLU A 240 -25.25 1.06 6.94
CA GLU A 240 -25.99 1.28 8.18
C GLU A 240 -26.10 2.78 8.50
N LYS A 241 -27.31 3.23 8.84
CA LYS A 241 -27.55 4.61 9.26
C LYS A 241 -27.27 4.75 10.75
N GLY A 242 -26.49 5.76 11.11
CA GLY A 242 -26.32 6.15 12.50
C GLY A 242 -27.60 6.71 13.13
N LEU A 243 -27.56 6.95 14.44
CA LEU A 243 -28.67 7.46 15.26
C LEU A 243 -29.25 8.82 14.80
N GLY A 244 -28.55 9.52 13.90
CA GLY A 244 -28.96 10.83 13.40
C GLY A 244 -28.63 11.95 14.39
N VAL A 245 -29.30 13.09 14.20
CA VAL A 245 -29.06 14.29 15.02
C VAL A 245 -29.69 14.11 16.40
N LEU A 246 -28.88 14.23 17.47
CA LEU A 246 -29.39 14.24 18.84
C LEU A 246 -30.32 15.46 19.04
N THR A 247 -31.56 15.22 19.46
CA THR A 247 -32.51 16.29 19.78
C THR A 247 -32.70 16.40 21.30
N PRO A 248 -32.59 17.61 21.90
CA PRO A 248 -32.85 17.80 23.31
C PRO A 248 -34.31 17.47 23.62
N ASN A 249 -34.54 16.48 24.48
CA ASN A 249 -35.89 16.13 24.88
C ASN A 249 -36.43 17.18 25.88
N LYS A 250 -37.22 18.15 25.39
CA LYS A 250 -37.80 19.24 26.21
C LYS A 250 -38.63 18.76 27.41
N ARG A 251 -39.01 17.48 27.47
CA ARG A 251 -39.83 16.89 28.55
C ARG A 251 -39.04 16.18 29.66
N ARG A 252 -37.73 16.01 29.52
CA ARG A 252 -36.89 15.43 30.58
C ARG A 252 -35.62 16.27 30.72
N ARG A 253 -35.63 17.19 31.69
CA ARG A 253 -34.41 17.88 32.15
C ARG A 253 -33.35 16.82 32.43
N GLY A 254 -32.33 16.72 31.57
CA GLY A 254 -31.11 15.93 31.83
C GLY A 254 -30.95 14.59 31.11
N ARG A 255 -31.80 14.18 30.15
CA ARG A 255 -31.51 12.99 29.31
C ARG A 255 -31.80 13.24 27.83
N TYR A 256 -30.81 12.97 26.98
CA TYR A 256 -30.98 12.87 25.52
C TYR A 256 -31.80 11.62 25.20
N ASN A 257 -32.69 11.71 24.21
CA ASN A 257 -33.19 10.49 23.57
C ASN A 257 -32.11 10.01 22.61
N VAL A 258 -31.76 8.73 22.71
CA VAL A 258 -30.90 8.01 21.78
C VAL A 258 -31.78 7.47 20.66
#